data_AF-Q9SCA8-F1
#
_entry.id   AF-Q9SCA8-F1
#
_cell.length_a   1.000
_cell.length_b   1.000
_cell.length_c   1.000
_cell.angle_alpha   90.00
_cell.angle_beta   90.00
_cell.angle_gamma   90.00
#
_symmetry.space_group_name_H-M   'P 1'
#
loop_
_entity.id
_entity.type
_entity.pdbx_description
1 polymer ?
#
loop_
_entity_poly.entity_id
_entity_poly.type
_entity_poly.pdbx_seq_one_letter_code
_entity_poly.pdbx_strand_id
1 'polypeptide(L)' 'GNVLGQTAGAIPQAVTVTPEEREAIERLEAMGFDRALVLEVYFACNKNEELAANYLLDHLHEFDE' A
#
# COMPACT_ATOMS: atom_id res chain seq x y z
N GLY A 1 24.42 -12.80 27.42
CA GLY A 1 24.92 -12.45 26.08
C GLY A 1 24.12 -13.22 25.05
N ASN A 2 23.41 -12.46 24.20
CA ASN A 2 23.20 -12.65 22.76
C ASN A 2 22.55 -13.96 22.26
N VAL A 3 21.34 -13.85 21.66
CA VAL A 3 20.97 -14.46 20.35
C VAL A 3 19.56 -14.01 19.87
N LEU A 4 19.33 -12.70 19.72
CA LEU A 4 18.16 -12.15 19.01
C LEU A 4 18.53 -11.54 17.65
N GLY A 5 19.67 -11.95 17.10
CA GLY A 5 19.95 -11.83 15.67
C GLY A 5 19.82 -13.21 15.05
N GLN A 6 19.16 -13.29 13.89
CA GLN A 6 19.07 -14.45 12.98
C GLN A 6 17.71 -15.18 12.95
N THR A 7 16.65 -14.47 12.55
CA THR A 7 15.65 -15.06 11.64
C THR A 7 15.31 -14.09 10.51
N ALA A 8 16.35 -13.52 9.88
CA ALA A 8 16.25 -12.89 8.56
C ALA A 8 16.31 -13.97 7.46
N GLY A 9 15.50 -15.03 7.62
CA GLY A 9 15.47 -16.19 6.75
C GLY A 9 14.39 -16.04 5.68
N ALA A 10 14.82 -15.67 4.48
CA ALA A 10 14.25 -16.09 3.20
C ALA A 10 12.71 -16.14 3.11
N ILE A 11 12.08 -15.00 2.88
CA ILE A 11 10.80 -14.97 2.17
C ILE A 11 11.08 -15.08 0.66
N PRO A 12 10.39 -16.00 -0.06
CA PRO A 12 10.59 -16.23 -1.48
C PRO A 12 10.37 -14.93 -2.26
N GLN A 13 11.04 -14.83 -3.41
CA GLN A 13 10.95 -13.71 -4.35
C GLN A 13 9.55 -13.61 -5.03
N ALA A 14 8.48 -13.63 -4.25
CA ALA A 14 7.18 -13.14 -4.67
C ALA A 14 7.32 -11.62 -4.67
N VAL A 15 7.37 -10.99 -5.85
CA VAL A 15 7.36 -9.53 -6.10
C VAL A 15 7.02 -8.78 -4.81
N THR A 16 8.04 -8.53 -3.99
CA THR A 16 7.82 -8.10 -2.61
C THR A 16 7.55 -6.63 -2.74
N VAL A 17 6.27 -6.29 -2.81
CA VAL A 17 5.76 -4.98 -2.41
C VAL A 17 6.53 -4.62 -1.15
N THR A 18 7.34 -3.56 -1.22
CA THR A 18 8.20 -3.21 -0.10
C THR A 18 7.34 -3.00 1.14
N PRO A 19 7.88 -3.18 2.36
CA PRO A 19 7.12 -2.89 3.57
C PRO A 19 6.47 -1.50 3.52
N GLU A 20 7.17 -0.51 2.94
CA GLU A 20 6.66 0.83 2.71
C GLU A 20 5.43 0.86 1.76
N GLU A 21 5.50 0.17 0.62
CA GLU A 21 4.36 0.11 -0.32
C GLU A 21 3.15 -0.59 0.31
N ARG A 22 3.39 -1.62 1.13
CA ARG A 22 2.32 -2.33 1.84
C ARG A 22 1.65 -1.42 2.87
N GLU A 23 2.43 -0.70 3.68
CA GLU A 23 1.89 0.26 4.63
C GLU A 23 1.07 1.35 3.94
N ALA A 24 1.55 1.88 2.80
CA ALA A 24 0.79 2.85 2.02
C ALA A 24 -0.55 2.28 1.55
N ILE A 25 -0.55 1.07 0.98
CA ILE A 25 -1.78 0.40 0.54
C ILE A 25 -2.73 0.14 1.72
N GLU A 26 -2.23 -0.34 2.87
CA GLU A 26 -3.05 -0.56 4.06
C GLU A 26 -3.66 0.74 4.62
N ARG A 27 -2.93 1.85 4.58
CA ARG A 27 -3.46 3.18 4.98
C ARG A 27 -4.55 3.65 4.04
N LEU A 28 -4.36 3.44 2.74
CA LEU A 28 -5.35 3.77 1.72
C LEU A 28 -6.59 2.88 1.88
N GLU A 29 -6.46 1.57 2.06
CA GLU A 29 -7.59 0.67 2.36
C GLU A 29 -8.32 1.06 3.66
N ALA A 30 -7.60 1.46 4.71
CA ALA A 30 -8.17 1.86 5.99
C ALA A 30 -9.04 3.13 5.92
N MET A 31 -8.89 3.95 4.87
CA MET A 31 -9.78 5.08 4.61
C MET A 31 -11.14 4.66 4.02
N GLY A 32 -11.34 3.37 3.73
CA GLY A 32 -12.60 2.81 3.19
C GLY A 32 -12.53 2.42 1.72
N PHE A 33 -11.33 2.40 1.14
CA PHE A 33 -11.13 2.08 -0.27
C PHE A 33 -10.91 0.59 -0.49
N ASP A 34 -11.36 0.09 -1.64
CA ASP A 34 -11.10 -1.29 -2.02
C ASP A 34 -9.63 -1.48 -2.40
N ARG A 35 -9.04 -2.59 -1.93
CA ARG A 35 -7.66 -2.96 -2.21
C ARG A 35 -7.32 -2.95 -3.70
N ALA A 36 -8.22 -3.45 -4.54
CA ALA A 36 -8.00 -3.51 -5.98
C ALA A 36 -7.86 -2.10 -6.56
N LEU A 37 -8.75 -1.19 -6.17
CA LEU A 37 -8.71 0.22 -6.58
C LEU A 37 -7.45 0.91 -6.06
N VAL A 38 -7.12 0.71 -4.78
CA VAL A 38 -5.90 1.25 -4.17
C VAL A 38 -4.66 0.80 -4.94
N LEU A 39 -4.55 -0.48 -5.28
CA LEU A 39 -3.44 -1.01 -6.07
C LEU A 39 -3.35 -0.35 -7.44
N GLU A 40 -4.47 -0.27 -8.18
CA GLU A 40 -4.48 0.35 -9.51
C GLU A 40 -4.01 1.81 -9.45
N VAL A 41 -4.59 2.60 -8.53
CA VAL A 41 -4.23 4.01 -8.38
C VAL A 41 -2.79 4.15 -7.88
N TYR A 42 -2.36 3.35 -6.91
CA TYR A 42 -1.02 3.41 -6.35
C TYR A 42 0.04 3.13 -7.42
N PHE A 43 -0.15 2.10 -8.26
CA PHE A 43 0.76 1.83 -9.38
C PHE A 43 0.67 2.89 -10.48
N ALA A 44 -0.52 3.39 -10.81
CA ALA A 44 -0.70 4.48 -11.78
C ALA A 44 -0.03 5.79 -11.32
N CYS A 45 -0.04 6.04 -10.01
CA CYS A 45 0.61 7.18 -9.36
C CYS A 45 2.12 6.97 -9.13
N ASN A 46 2.73 6.01 -9.83
CA ASN A 46 4.15 5.72 -9.72
C ASN A 46 4.59 5.33 -8.28
N LYS A 47 3.70 4.67 -7.52
CA LYS A 47 3.89 4.28 -6.10
C LYS A 47 3.98 5.45 -5.13
N ASN A 48 3.47 6.62 -5.52
CA ASN A 48 3.45 7.79 -4.64
C ASN A 48 2.21 7.74 -3.74
N GLU A 49 2.40 7.57 -2.42
CA GLU A 49 1.31 7.55 -1.42
C GLU A 49 0.49 8.84 -1.46
N GLU A 50 1.14 10.01 -1.47
CA GLU A 50 0.46 11.31 -1.46
C GLU A 50 -0.41 11.50 -2.70
N LEU A 51 0.11 11.14 -3.88
CA LEU A 51 -0.63 11.27 -5.13
C LEU A 51 -1.80 10.28 -5.19
N ALA A 52 -1.56 9.03 -4.76
CA ALA A 52 -2.59 8.01 -4.72
C ALA A 52 -3.70 8.37 -3.72
N ALA A 53 -3.33 8.86 -2.53
CA ALA A 53 -4.28 9.33 -1.53
C ALA A 53 -5.12 10.49 -2.05
N ASN A 54 -4.50 11.51 -2.65
CA ASN A 54 -5.23 12.63 -3.24
C ASN A 54 -6.17 12.19 -4.36
N TYR A 55 -5.71 11.31 -5.26
CA TYR A 55 -6.53 10.79 -6.36
C TYR A 55 -7.73 9.98 -5.84
N LEU A 56 -7.47 9.08 -4.89
CA LEU A 56 -8.50 8.28 -4.23
C LEU A 56 -9.53 9.19 -3.54
N LEU A 57 -9.10 10.21 -2.78
CA LEU A 57 -9.98 11.16 -2.09
C LEU A 57 -10.80 12.03 -3.06
N ASP A 58 -10.19 12.49 -4.16
CA ASP A 58 -10.86 13.29 -5.19
C ASP A 58 -11.93 12.46 -5.93
N HIS A 59 -11.61 11.20 -6.26
CA HIS A 59 -12.57 10.26 -6.86
C HIS A 59 -13.61 9.69 -5.87
N LEU A 60 -13.38 9.73 -4.54
CA LEU A 60 -14.41 9.31 -3.56
C LEU A 60 -15.67 10.15 -3.62
N HIS A 61 -15.54 11.42 -3.97
CA HIS A 61 -16.66 12.36 -3.97
C HIS A 61 -17.75 11.96 -4.97
N GLU A 62 -17.51 10.97 -5.83
CA GLU A 62 -18.48 10.38 -6.76
C GLU A 62 -19.20 9.12 -6.21
N PHE A 63 -18.78 8.55 -5.08
CA PHE A 63 -19.33 7.28 -4.56
C PHE A 63 -20.32 7.42 -3.39
N ASP A 64 -20.60 8.65 -2.92
CA ASP A 64 -21.54 8.94 -1.80
C ASP A 64 -22.86 9.64 -2.24
N GLU A 65 -23.22 9.64 -3.53
CA GLU A 65 -24.58 10.03 -3.98
C GLU A 65 -25.59 8.87 -3.98
#